data_AF-A0A3L7QP23-F1
#
_entry.id   AF-A0A3L7QP23-F1
#
_cell.length_a   1.000
_cell.length_b   1.000
_cell.length_c   1.000
_cell.angle_alpha   90.00
_cell.angle_beta   90.00
_cell.angle_gamma   90.00
#
_symmetry.space_group_name_H-M   'P 1'
#
loop_
_entity.id
_entity.type
_entity.pdbx_description
1 polymer ?
#
loop_
_entity_poly.entity_id
_entity_poly.type
_entity_poly.pdbx_seq_one_letter_code
_entity_poly.pdbx_strand_id
1 'polypeptide(L)'
;MSNLKKLKTHDRQVIAQNLMTALKKRYKSAVPKHSLALLETLLFAAVIENVHHDDGEEAYERLINSFHDMNEIRVSSISEIEAAMSPVHEASWKALRIRDLLQQVFEKFYRFDLEEYKRKPVEQLEKLMAKWKFTTPFMKHYLYQHALGAHSIALDDKSRDALAFLGVVEPAATIDQASEDLKQVIRKADAAHFCHLVRCLACDPQFKGKLKLTPGQALGEGPDPTTAVQRLNEVLSGQTPKAPPSVKTKTEPAKVEPAKKSPPVKVEPVKAVAKPTKPAGAHTTTVKKPPEKKSTPVRTTATAKKPVTKKVSKPAPAPKAARKK
;
A
#
# COMPACT_ATOMS: atom_id res chain seq x y z
N MET A 1 -2.24 25.03 -0.13
CA MET A 1 -1.47 24.03 0.65
C MET A 1 -2.48 23.27 1.49
N SER A 2 -2.44 21.94 1.49
CA SER A 2 -3.43 21.16 2.25
C SER A 2 -3.41 21.49 3.74
N ASN A 3 -4.57 21.37 4.39
CA ASN A 3 -4.72 21.69 5.81
C ASN A 3 -3.82 20.81 6.70
N LEU A 4 -3.53 19.58 6.24
CA LEU A 4 -2.59 18.68 6.88
C LEU A 4 -1.16 19.24 6.96
N LYS A 5 -0.68 19.91 5.91
CA LYS A 5 0.69 20.49 5.87
C LYS A 5 0.85 21.74 6.72
N LYS A 6 -0.26 22.35 7.16
CA LYS A 6 -0.26 23.51 8.06
C LYS A 6 -0.08 23.11 9.52
N LEU A 7 -0.37 21.85 9.88
CA LEU A 7 -0.22 21.36 11.26
C LEU A 7 1.24 21.01 11.58
N LYS A 8 1.63 21.25 12.84
CA LYS A 8 2.91 20.79 13.35
C LYS A 8 2.88 19.27 13.51
N THR A 9 4.04 18.62 13.34
CA THR A 9 4.19 17.16 13.51
C THR A 9 3.67 16.66 14.86
N HIS A 10 3.90 17.42 15.92
CA HIS A 10 3.38 17.10 17.26
C HIS A 10 1.85 17.01 17.29
N ASP A 11 1.15 17.96 16.67
CA ASP A 11 -0.33 17.98 16.65
C ASP A 11 -0.87 16.81 15.85
N ARG A 12 -0.21 16.47 14.74
CA ARG A 12 -0.52 15.28 13.93
C ARG A 12 -0.30 13.98 14.72
N GLN A 13 0.74 13.92 15.54
CA GLN A 13 1.01 12.78 16.40
C GLN A 13 -0.08 12.60 17.46
N VAL A 14 -0.54 13.69 18.08
CA VAL A 14 -1.67 13.67 19.01
C VAL A 14 -2.94 13.15 18.32
N ILE A 15 -3.24 13.62 17.11
CA ILE A 15 -4.39 13.15 16.33
C ILE A 15 -4.29 11.65 16.05
N ALA A 16 -3.12 11.15 15.61
CA ALA A 16 -2.90 9.74 15.35
C ALA A 16 -3.07 8.87 16.62
N GLN A 17 -2.58 9.33 17.77
CA GLN A 17 -2.73 8.62 19.04
C GLN A 17 -4.19 8.60 19.53
N ASN A 18 -4.92 9.69 19.35
CA ASN A 18 -6.35 9.74 19.67
C ASN A 18 -7.16 8.80 18.76
N LEU A 19 -6.82 8.76 17.47
CA LEU A 19 -7.41 7.83 16.51
C LEU A 19 -7.16 6.38 16.93
N MET A 20 -5.91 6.01 17.24
CA MET A 20 -5.58 4.68 17.74
C MET A 20 -6.38 4.34 18.99
N THR A 21 -6.52 5.28 19.93
CA THR A 21 -7.28 5.06 21.17
C THR A 21 -8.75 4.78 20.89
N ALA A 22 -9.38 5.52 19.96
CA ALA A 22 -10.75 5.27 19.54
C ALA A 22 -10.91 3.90 18.85
N LEU A 23 -10.01 3.56 17.94
CA LEU A 23 -10.04 2.28 17.23
C LEU A 23 -9.80 1.07 18.16
N LYS A 24 -8.89 1.20 19.14
CA LYS A 24 -8.65 0.17 20.17
C LYS A 24 -9.90 -0.15 20.96
N LYS A 25 -10.72 0.85 21.30
CA LYS A 25 -11.99 0.64 22.01
C LYS A 25 -12.98 -0.20 21.20
N ARG A 26 -13.00 -0.02 19.87
CA ARG A 26 -13.95 -0.69 18.96
C ARG A 26 -13.52 -2.11 18.58
N TYR A 27 -12.25 -2.29 18.21
CA TYR A 27 -11.77 -3.55 17.65
C TYR A 27 -11.14 -4.46 18.71
N LYS A 28 -10.58 -3.91 19.80
CA LYS A 28 -9.87 -4.68 20.86
C LYS A 28 -8.82 -5.68 20.33
N SER A 29 -8.46 -5.59 19.05
CA SER A 29 -7.62 -6.58 18.38
C SER A 29 -6.16 -6.38 18.73
N ALA A 30 -5.56 -7.40 19.32
CA ALA A 30 -4.12 -7.48 19.42
C ALA A 30 -3.54 -7.62 18.01
N VAL A 31 -2.36 -7.02 17.77
CA VAL A 31 -1.67 -7.18 16.49
C VAL A 31 -1.34 -8.66 16.29
N PRO A 32 -1.82 -9.29 15.22
CA PRO A 32 -1.51 -10.67 14.93
C PRO A 32 0.00 -10.82 14.75
N LYS A 33 0.58 -11.78 15.46
CA LYS A 33 2.01 -12.09 15.40
C LYS A 33 2.19 -13.34 14.57
N HIS A 34 2.95 -13.23 13.50
CA HIS A 34 3.40 -14.36 12.70
C HIS A 34 4.92 -14.34 12.62
N SER A 35 5.52 -15.54 12.54
CA SER A 35 6.96 -15.74 12.40
C SER A 35 7.23 -16.47 11.09
N LEU A 36 6.80 -15.85 9.99
CA LEU A 36 6.99 -16.38 8.64
C LEU A 36 8.40 -16.09 8.13
N ALA A 37 8.89 -16.91 7.20
CA ALA A 37 10.10 -16.61 6.44
C ALA A 37 9.89 -15.34 5.59
N LEU A 38 10.97 -14.75 5.08
CA LEU A 38 10.91 -13.49 4.34
C LEU A 38 10.05 -13.60 3.07
N LEU A 39 10.18 -14.70 2.32
CA LEU A 39 9.35 -14.97 1.15
C LEU A 39 7.88 -15.23 1.53
N GLU A 40 7.65 -16.02 2.56
CA GLU A 40 6.31 -16.32 3.08
C GLU A 40 5.60 -15.06 3.57
N THR A 41 6.30 -14.16 4.26
CA THR A 41 5.75 -12.87 4.69
C THR A 41 5.31 -12.04 3.50
N LEU A 42 6.05 -12.08 2.39
CA LEU A 42 5.71 -11.33 1.18
C LEU A 42 4.51 -11.95 0.45
N LEU A 43 4.41 -13.28 0.42
CA LEU A 43 3.22 -13.99 -0.10
C LEU A 43 1.99 -13.69 0.76
N PHE A 44 2.14 -13.74 2.09
CA PHE A 44 1.11 -13.37 3.04
C PHE A 44 0.62 -11.95 2.80
N ALA A 45 1.54 -10.99 2.61
CA ALA A 45 1.20 -9.61 2.28
C ALA A 45 0.36 -9.49 1.00
N ALA A 46 0.64 -10.29 -0.04
CA ALA A 46 -0.18 -10.30 -1.26
C ALA A 46 -1.63 -10.75 -0.99
N VAL A 47 -1.81 -11.73 -0.09
CA VAL A 47 -3.12 -12.28 0.28
C VAL A 47 -3.91 -11.33 1.18
N ILE A 48 -3.28 -10.68 2.17
CA ILE A 48 -3.99 -9.84 3.14
C ILE A 48 -4.28 -8.41 2.64
N GLU A 49 -3.72 -8.00 1.51
CA GLU A 49 -3.92 -6.64 0.98
C GLU A 49 -5.41 -6.37 0.68
N ASN A 50 -5.95 -5.25 1.15
CA ASN A 50 -7.34 -4.86 0.92
C ASN A 50 -8.40 -5.86 1.44
N VAL A 51 -8.06 -6.72 2.41
CA VAL A 51 -9.00 -7.65 3.08
C VAL A 51 -8.97 -7.53 4.59
N HIS A 52 -10.03 -8.02 5.25
CA HIS A 52 -10.00 -8.17 6.70
C HIS A 52 -8.90 -9.16 7.09
N HIS A 53 -8.27 -8.96 8.26
CA HIS A 53 -7.12 -9.76 8.66
C HIS A 53 -7.45 -11.26 8.70
N ASP A 54 -8.54 -11.61 9.37
CA ASP A 54 -8.94 -13.00 9.57
C ASP A 54 -9.27 -13.71 8.24
N ASP A 55 -10.00 -13.03 7.34
CA ASP A 55 -10.29 -13.56 5.99
C ASP A 55 -9.01 -13.78 5.17
N GLY A 56 -8.04 -12.88 5.29
CA GLY A 56 -6.76 -12.96 4.61
C GLY A 56 -5.86 -14.07 5.18
N GLU A 57 -5.89 -14.26 6.50
CA GLU A 57 -5.17 -15.34 7.18
C GLU A 57 -5.72 -16.70 6.78
N GLU A 58 -7.04 -16.88 6.83
CA GLU A 58 -7.69 -18.12 6.40
C GLU A 58 -7.42 -18.40 4.90
N ALA A 59 -7.47 -17.37 4.05
CA ALA A 59 -7.15 -17.52 2.63
C ALA A 59 -5.69 -17.93 2.37
N TYR A 60 -4.76 -17.41 3.17
CA TYR A 60 -3.35 -17.79 3.06
C TYR A 60 -3.10 -19.22 3.55
N GLU A 61 -3.73 -19.61 4.67
CA GLU A 61 -3.65 -20.99 5.15
C GLU A 61 -4.22 -21.98 4.13
N ARG A 62 -5.39 -21.68 3.53
CA ARG A 62 -5.96 -22.51 2.45
C ARG A 62 -5.00 -22.60 1.26
N LEU A 63 -4.38 -21.50 0.85
CA LEU A 63 -3.38 -21.49 -0.23
C LEU A 63 -2.23 -22.45 0.08
N ILE A 64 -1.55 -22.28 1.22
CA ILE A 64 -0.36 -23.07 1.54
C ILE A 64 -0.70 -24.54 1.76
N ASN A 65 -1.89 -24.87 2.26
CA ASN A 65 -2.34 -26.25 2.45
C ASN A 65 -2.83 -26.93 1.15
N SER A 66 -3.16 -26.16 0.11
CA SER A 66 -3.69 -26.70 -1.15
C SER A 66 -2.61 -27.21 -2.10
N PHE A 67 -1.34 -26.86 -1.86
CA PHE A 67 -0.21 -27.19 -2.71
C PHE A 67 0.90 -27.83 -1.87
N HIS A 68 1.63 -28.78 -2.44
CA HIS A 68 2.70 -29.49 -1.74
C HIS A 68 3.89 -28.59 -1.42
N ASP A 69 4.24 -27.69 -2.35
CA ASP A 69 5.32 -26.73 -2.19
C ASP A 69 5.10 -25.45 -3.02
N MET A 70 6.00 -24.48 -2.84
CA MET A 70 5.98 -23.22 -3.61
C MET A 70 6.27 -23.42 -5.11
N ASN A 71 6.92 -24.53 -5.49
CA ASN A 71 7.17 -24.83 -6.90
C ASN A 71 5.87 -25.19 -7.60
N GLU A 72 5.01 -25.98 -6.96
CA GLU A 72 3.69 -26.34 -7.44
C GLU A 72 2.84 -25.08 -7.65
N ILE A 73 2.73 -24.21 -6.65
CA ILE A 73 1.99 -22.93 -6.75
C ILE A 73 2.46 -22.11 -7.97
N ARG A 74 3.77 -22.05 -8.20
CA ARG A 74 4.35 -21.29 -9.32
C ARG A 74 3.96 -21.86 -10.69
N VAL A 75 3.91 -23.18 -10.83
CA VAL A 75 3.60 -23.84 -12.11
C VAL A 75 2.11 -24.03 -12.34
N SER A 76 1.28 -23.81 -11.31
CA SER A 76 -0.17 -23.80 -11.42
C SER A 76 -0.71 -22.63 -12.25
N SER A 77 -1.91 -22.84 -12.79
CA SER A 77 -2.70 -21.79 -13.42
C SER A 77 -3.19 -20.76 -12.41
N ILE A 78 -3.52 -19.55 -12.88
CA ILE A 78 -4.10 -18.51 -12.02
C ILE A 78 -5.42 -19.01 -11.40
N SER A 79 -6.23 -19.73 -12.17
CA SER A 79 -7.52 -20.26 -11.73
C SER A 79 -7.40 -21.27 -10.59
N GLU A 80 -6.38 -22.13 -10.59
CA GLU A 80 -6.14 -23.08 -9.50
C GLU A 80 -5.73 -22.36 -8.20
N ILE A 81 -4.83 -21.39 -8.30
CA ILE A 81 -4.38 -20.58 -7.15
C ILE A 81 -5.55 -19.75 -6.61
N GLU A 82 -6.38 -19.18 -7.49
CA GLU A 82 -7.59 -18.46 -7.14
C GLU A 82 -8.59 -19.36 -6.39
N ALA A 83 -8.84 -20.57 -6.90
CA ALA A 83 -9.72 -21.53 -6.27
C ALA A 83 -9.25 -21.93 -4.87
N ALA A 84 -7.94 -22.12 -4.69
CA ALA A 84 -7.33 -22.44 -3.40
C ALA A 84 -7.53 -21.35 -2.34
N MET A 85 -7.59 -20.07 -2.74
CA MET A 85 -7.79 -18.96 -1.79
C MET A 85 -9.26 -18.62 -1.55
N SER A 86 -10.19 -19.14 -2.35
CA SER A 86 -11.60 -18.78 -2.28
C SER A 86 -12.25 -19.20 -0.95
N PRO A 87 -13.16 -18.39 -0.37
CA PRO A 87 -13.56 -17.05 -0.80
C PRO A 87 -12.59 -15.99 -0.28
N VAL A 88 -12.00 -15.19 -1.19
CA VAL A 88 -11.26 -13.97 -0.82
C VAL A 88 -11.55 -12.87 -1.83
N HIS A 89 -11.56 -11.62 -1.38
CA HIS A 89 -11.74 -10.47 -2.26
C HIS A 89 -10.59 -10.38 -3.27
N GLU A 90 -10.90 -10.12 -4.55
CA GLU A 90 -9.90 -9.99 -5.63
C GLU A 90 -8.95 -11.20 -5.76
N ALA A 91 -9.48 -12.41 -5.57
CA ALA A 91 -8.72 -13.66 -5.59
C ALA A 91 -7.89 -13.84 -6.88
N SER A 92 -8.47 -13.55 -8.05
CA SER A 92 -7.76 -13.60 -9.34
C SER A 92 -6.51 -12.70 -9.40
N TRP A 93 -6.61 -11.47 -8.89
CA TRP A 93 -5.48 -10.54 -8.85
C TRP A 93 -4.42 -10.97 -7.83
N LYS A 94 -4.84 -11.50 -6.68
CA LYS A 94 -3.93 -12.07 -5.67
C LYS A 94 -3.18 -13.29 -6.24
N ALA A 95 -3.88 -14.16 -6.96
CA ALA A 95 -3.32 -15.35 -7.58
C ALA A 95 -2.24 -15.00 -8.62
N LEU A 96 -2.51 -14.01 -9.48
CA LEU A 96 -1.52 -13.49 -10.42
C LEU A 96 -0.25 -12.99 -9.70
N ARG A 97 -0.42 -12.22 -8.61
CA ARG A 97 0.69 -11.66 -7.83
C ARG A 97 1.53 -12.71 -7.15
N ILE A 98 0.90 -13.70 -6.53
CA ILE A 98 1.56 -14.84 -5.90
C ILE A 98 2.42 -15.59 -6.91
N ARG A 99 1.82 -15.98 -8.05
CA ARG A 99 2.52 -16.75 -9.08
C ARG A 99 3.69 -15.97 -9.67
N ASP A 100 3.48 -14.69 -10.01
CA ASP A 100 4.53 -13.83 -10.57
C ASP A 100 5.65 -13.56 -9.56
N LEU A 101 5.33 -13.39 -8.28
CA LEU A 101 6.34 -13.27 -7.22
C LEU A 101 7.21 -14.53 -7.12
N LEU A 102 6.57 -15.70 -7.06
CA LEU A 102 7.28 -17.00 -7.00
C LEU A 102 8.14 -17.22 -8.25
N GLN A 103 7.63 -16.86 -9.43
CA GLN A 103 8.39 -16.94 -10.68
C GLN A 103 9.65 -16.06 -10.63
N GLN A 104 9.52 -14.80 -10.20
CA GLN A 104 10.65 -13.85 -10.14
C GLN A 104 11.72 -14.26 -9.13
N VAL A 105 11.30 -14.81 -8.00
CA VAL A 105 12.22 -15.35 -6.98
C VAL A 105 12.95 -16.56 -7.53
N PHE A 106 12.23 -17.50 -8.16
CA PHE A 106 12.84 -18.69 -8.75
C PHE A 106 13.81 -18.35 -9.88
N GLU A 107 13.46 -17.46 -10.80
CA GLU A 107 14.35 -17.03 -11.90
C GLU A 107 15.63 -16.38 -11.38
N LYS A 108 15.56 -15.69 -10.24
CA LYS A 108 16.71 -14.97 -9.68
C LYS A 108 17.62 -15.86 -8.84
N PHE A 109 17.05 -16.77 -8.05
CA PHE A 109 17.78 -17.51 -7.02
C PHE A 109 17.81 -19.02 -7.25
N TYR A 110 17.02 -19.55 -8.19
CA TYR A 110 16.81 -20.99 -8.43
C TYR A 110 16.36 -21.77 -7.17
N ARG A 111 15.72 -21.06 -6.25
CA ARG A 111 15.14 -21.57 -5.00
C ARG A 111 14.09 -20.58 -4.48
N PHE A 112 13.23 -21.02 -3.58
CA PHE A 112 12.20 -20.19 -2.96
C PHE A 112 12.67 -19.67 -1.61
N ASP A 113 13.71 -18.84 -1.62
CA ASP A 113 14.34 -18.33 -0.39
C ASP A 113 14.85 -16.91 -0.59
N LEU A 114 14.52 -16.02 0.36
CA LEU A 114 14.99 -14.64 0.43
C LEU A 114 15.71 -14.33 1.76
N GLU A 115 15.93 -15.29 2.65
CA GLU A 115 16.48 -15.10 4.00
C GLU A 115 17.86 -14.42 4.00
N GLU A 116 18.64 -14.57 2.93
CA GLU A 116 19.90 -13.83 2.76
C GLU A 116 19.74 -12.31 2.83
N TYR A 117 18.55 -11.78 2.50
CA TYR A 117 18.25 -10.36 2.57
C TYR A 117 17.84 -9.88 3.96
N LYS A 118 17.56 -10.80 4.90
CA LYS A 118 17.21 -10.44 6.28
C LYS A 118 18.35 -9.76 7.03
N ARG A 119 19.59 -10.06 6.64
CA ARG A 119 20.82 -9.46 7.21
C ARG A 119 21.35 -8.28 6.39
N LYS A 120 20.74 -7.98 5.24
CA LYS A 120 21.17 -6.89 4.35
C LYS A 120 20.40 -5.62 4.71
N PRO A 121 20.96 -4.43 4.41
CA PRO A 121 20.20 -3.18 4.49
C PRO A 121 18.92 -3.24 3.63
N VAL A 122 17.85 -2.62 4.11
CA VAL A 122 16.51 -2.64 3.49
C VAL A 122 16.56 -2.14 2.04
N GLU A 123 17.43 -1.18 1.77
CA GLU A 123 17.63 -0.54 0.45
C GLU A 123 18.09 -1.56 -0.61
N GLN A 124 18.78 -2.64 -0.20
CA GLN A 124 19.16 -3.70 -1.14
C GLN A 124 17.95 -4.53 -1.57
N LEU A 125 17.01 -4.75 -0.66
CA LEU A 125 15.77 -5.46 -0.94
C LEU A 125 14.81 -4.57 -1.74
N GLU A 126 14.74 -3.27 -1.45
CA GLU A 126 14.02 -2.28 -2.26
C GLU A 126 14.50 -2.29 -3.72
N LYS A 127 15.82 -2.25 -3.95
CA LYS A 127 16.40 -2.31 -5.30
C LYS A 127 16.11 -3.62 -6.03
N LEU A 128 16.03 -4.73 -5.30
CA LEU A 128 15.64 -6.02 -5.86
C LEU A 128 14.17 -5.98 -6.31
N MET A 129 13.29 -5.56 -5.41
CA MET A 129 11.84 -5.55 -5.60
C MET A 129 11.36 -4.45 -6.55
N ALA A 130 12.14 -3.38 -6.76
CA ALA A 130 11.82 -2.34 -7.75
C ALA A 130 11.73 -2.87 -9.19
N LYS A 131 12.35 -4.01 -9.48
CA LYS A 131 12.29 -4.68 -10.78
C LYS A 131 11.12 -5.66 -10.87
N TRP A 132 10.48 -5.96 -9.75
CA TRP A 132 9.47 -6.99 -9.71
C TRP A 132 8.11 -6.48 -10.15
N LYS A 133 7.48 -7.20 -11.07
CA LYS A 133 6.13 -6.90 -11.52
C LYS A 133 5.14 -7.28 -10.43
N PHE A 134 4.02 -6.56 -10.44
CA PHE A 134 2.87 -6.76 -9.55
C PHE A 134 3.17 -6.76 -8.04
N THR A 135 4.36 -6.31 -7.62
CA THR A 135 4.71 -6.10 -6.21
C THR A 135 4.20 -4.72 -5.79
N THR A 136 3.17 -4.69 -4.95
CA THR A 136 2.53 -3.43 -4.52
C THR A 136 3.35 -2.72 -3.44
N PRO A 137 3.22 -1.38 -3.30
CA PRO A 137 3.77 -0.65 -2.16
C PRO A 137 3.44 -1.26 -0.80
N PHE A 138 2.20 -1.72 -0.62
CA PHE A 138 1.75 -2.41 0.58
C PHE A 138 2.62 -3.63 0.90
N MET A 139 2.81 -4.52 -0.08
CA MET A 139 3.62 -5.73 0.07
C MET A 139 5.06 -5.40 0.55
N LYS A 140 5.67 -4.35 -0.02
CA LYS A 140 7.01 -3.91 0.37
C LYS A 140 7.06 -3.42 1.82
N HIS A 141 6.16 -2.49 2.16
CA HIS A 141 6.12 -1.91 3.51
C HIS A 141 5.76 -2.94 4.58
N TYR A 142 4.87 -3.88 4.26
CA TYR A 142 4.52 -4.98 5.14
C TYR A 142 5.72 -5.87 5.44
N LEU A 143 6.48 -6.25 4.41
CA LEU A 143 7.70 -7.04 4.56
C LEU A 143 8.74 -6.31 5.43
N TYR A 144 8.95 -5.02 5.19
CA TYR A 144 9.92 -4.22 5.94
C TYR A 144 9.52 -4.10 7.42
N GLN A 145 8.22 -3.92 7.67
CA GLN A 145 7.68 -3.80 9.02
C GLN A 145 7.72 -5.13 9.79
N HIS A 146 7.20 -6.20 9.21
CA HIS A 146 6.96 -7.47 9.91
C HIS A 146 8.15 -8.43 9.90
N ALA A 147 8.93 -8.48 8.82
CA ALA A 147 10.04 -9.43 8.72
C ALA A 147 11.42 -8.82 9.00
N LEU A 148 11.61 -7.53 8.68
CA LEU A 148 12.88 -6.82 8.88
C LEU A 148 12.88 -5.91 10.12
N GLY A 149 11.72 -5.68 10.74
CA GLY A 149 11.58 -4.78 11.88
C GLY A 149 11.99 -3.34 11.57
N ALA A 150 11.91 -2.91 10.31
CA ALA A 150 12.17 -1.54 9.89
C ALA A 150 11.01 -0.62 10.32
N HIS A 151 11.28 0.67 10.48
CA HIS A 151 10.22 1.64 10.72
C HIS A 151 9.50 1.95 9.40
N SER A 152 8.48 1.16 9.09
CA SER A 152 7.62 1.33 7.92
C SER A 152 6.14 1.27 8.31
N ILE A 153 5.30 1.96 7.54
CA ILE A 153 3.84 2.01 7.69
C ILE A 153 3.23 1.28 6.48
N ALA A 154 2.69 0.09 6.71
CA ALA A 154 2.10 -0.75 5.67
C ALA A 154 0.63 -0.40 5.43
N LEU A 155 0.37 0.44 4.44
CA LEU A 155 -0.98 0.82 4.01
C LEU A 155 -1.35 0.14 2.69
N ASP A 156 -2.56 -0.40 2.64
CA ASP A 156 -3.23 -0.82 1.40
C ASP A 156 -4.16 0.30 0.90
N ASP A 157 -4.75 0.14 -0.29
CA ASP A 157 -5.60 1.16 -0.91
C ASP A 157 -6.78 1.54 0.01
N LYS A 158 -7.44 0.53 0.60
CA LYS A 158 -8.57 0.76 1.50
C LYS A 158 -8.16 1.52 2.77
N SER A 159 -7.01 1.18 3.34
CA SER A 159 -6.46 1.85 4.53
C SER A 159 -6.06 3.28 4.21
N ARG A 160 -5.43 3.52 3.04
CA ARG A 160 -5.08 4.87 2.57
C ARG A 160 -6.34 5.71 2.40
N ASP A 161 -7.35 5.16 1.73
CA ASP A 161 -8.63 5.85 1.49
C ASP A 161 -9.35 6.19 2.80
N ALA A 162 -9.36 5.26 3.76
CA ALA A 162 -9.92 5.50 5.09
C ALA A 162 -9.18 6.62 5.83
N LEU A 163 -7.85 6.65 5.78
CA LEU A 163 -7.04 7.71 6.41
C LEU A 163 -7.19 9.06 5.70
N ALA A 164 -7.35 9.05 4.37
CA ALA A 164 -7.63 10.23 3.60
C ALA A 164 -9.03 10.81 3.93
N PHE A 165 -10.04 9.95 4.07
CA PHE A 165 -11.38 10.32 4.56
C PHE A 165 -11.32 10.93 5.98
N LEU A 166 -10.47 10.39 6.84
CA LEU A 166 -10.23 10.93 8.18
C LEU A 166 -9.37 12.21 8.17
N GLY A 167 -8.81 12.63 7.03
CA GLY A 167 -7.95 13.81 6.92
C GLY A 167 -6.58 13.66 7.55
N VAL A 168 -6.14 12.42 7.83
CA VAL A 168 -4.83 12.11 8.43
C VAL A 168 -3.73 12.02 7.35
N VAL A 169 -4.13 11.71 6.13
CA VAL A 169 -3.30 11.60 4.92
C VAL A 169 -3.89 12.50 3.83
N GLU A 170 -3.03 12.99 2.94
CA GLU A 170 -3.46 13.76 1.77
C GLU A 170 -4.34 12.91 0.81
N PRO A 171 -5.49 13.42 0.34
CA PRO A 171 -6.36 12.70 -0.60
C PRO A 171 -5.66 12.21 -1.88
N ALA A 172 -4.75 13.02 -2.41
CA ALA A 172 -4.02 12.72 -3.64
C ALA A 172 -2.69 11.99 -3.40
N ALA A 173 -2.31 11.68 -2.15
CA ALA A 173 -1.07 10.97 -1.87
C ALA A 173 -1.12 9.54 -2.40
N THR A 174 -0.01 9.11 -3.00
CA THR A 174 0.23 7.70 -3.28
C THR A 174 0.48 6.94 -1.97
N ILE A 175 0.39 5.61 -2.00
CA ILE A 175 0.67 4.78 -0.81
C ILE A 175 2.08 5.06 -0.27
N ASP A 176 3.10 5.10 -1.14
CA ASP A 176 4.48 5.37 -0.71
C ASP A 176 4.62 6.77 -0.06
N GLN A 177 3.95 7.79 -0.59
CA GLN A 177 3.94 9.14 -0.01
C GLN A 177 3.23 9.16 1.35
N ALA A 178 2.07 8.50 1.45
CA ALA A 178 1.31 8.39 2.69
C ALA A 178 2.10 7.65 3.78
N SER A 179 2.77 6.56 3.42
CA SER A 179 3.60 5.77 4.34
C SER A 179 4.77 6.58 4.89
N GLU A 180 5.49 7.34 4.05
CA GLU A 180 6.62 8.15 4.50
C GLU A 180 6.18 9.34 5.36
N ASP A 181 5.05 9.97 5.00
CA ASP A 181 4.45 11.05 5.80
C ASP A 181 4.01 10.57 7.19
N LEU A 182 3.32 9.42 7.27
CA LEU A 182 2.88 8.84 8.54
C LEU A 182 4.03 8.29 9.39
N LYS A 183 5.13 7.86 8.78
CA LYS A 183 6.34 7.41 9.49
C LYS A 183 6.98 8.53 10.32
N GLN A 184 6.77 9.80 9.95
CA GLN A 184 7.20 10.95 10.76
C GLN A 184 6.28 11.22 11.96
N VAL A 185 5.04 10.74 11.89
CA VAL A 185 3.97 11.02 12.87
C VAL A 185 3.83 9.88 13.88
N ILE A 186 3.96 8.64 13.41
CA ILE A 186 3.73 7.42 14.18
C ILE A 186 5.07 6.90 14.69
N ARG A 187 5.11 6.46 15.94
CA ARG A 187 6.32 5.85 16.52
C ARG A 187 6.47 4.42 16.01
N LYS A 188 7.72 3.96 15.86
CA LYS A 188 8.04 2.60 15.44
C LYS A 188 7.30 1.51 16.24
N ALA A 189 7.22 1.67 17.56
CA ALA A 189 6.53 0.72 18.44
C ALA A 189 5.01 0.64 18.20
N ASP A 190 4.41 1.72 17.70
CA ASP A 190 2.97 1.84 17.46
C ASP A 190 2.60 1.48 16.01
N ALA A 191 3.57 1.47 15.09
CA ALA A 191 3.37 1.35 13.65
C ALA A 191 2.55 0.10 13.24
N ALA A 192 2.93 -1.09 13.72
CA ALA A 192 2.22 -2.33 13.36
C ALA A 192 0.79 -2.33 13.92
N HIS A 193 0.61 -1.82 15.14
CA HIS A 193 -0.70 -1.71 15.77
C HIS A 193 -1.60 -0.72 15.03
N PHE A 194 -1.05 0.44 14.64
CA PHE A 194 -1.76 1.41 13.83
C PHE A 194 -2.23 0.80 12.51
N CYS A 195 -1.33 0.15 11.77
CA CYS A 195 -1.67 -0.45 10.47
C CYS A 195 -2.76 -1.53 10.60
N HIS A 196 -2.70 -2.35 11.65
CA HIS A 196 -3.71 -3.37 11.92
C HIS A 196 -5.09 -2.75 12.20
N LEU A 197 -5.18 -1.76 13.11
CA LEU A 197 -6.45 -1.11 13.45
C LEU A 197 -7.07 -0.36 12.27
N VAL A 198 -6.25 0.31 11.47
CA VAL A 198 -6.72 1.01 10.27
C VAL A 198 -7.26 0.01 9.25
N ARG A 199 -6.62 -1.15 9.07
CA ARG A 199 -7.15 -2.21 8.19
C ARG A 199 -8.48 -2.76 8.70
N CYS A 200 -8.60 -3.00 10.00
CA CYS A 200 -9.87 -3.42 10.62
C CYS A 200 -10.99 -2.41 10.30
N LEU A 201 -10.73 -1.10 10.43
CA LEU A 201 -11.69 -0.06 10.06
C LEU A 201 -12.02 -0.07 8.57
N ALA A 202 -10.99 -0.12 7.72
CA ALA A 202 -11.13 0.02 6.27
C ALA A 202 -11.83 -1.18 5.62
N CYS A 203 -11.70 -2.37 6.21
CA CYS A 203 -12.29 -3.60 5.72
C CYS A 203 -13.55 -4.02 6.51
N ASP A 204 -13.99 -3.24 7.48
CA ASP A 204 -15.21 -3.54 8.25
C ASP A 204 -16.44 -3.54 7.32
N PRO A 205 -17.20 -4.65 7.26
CA PRO A 205 -18.42 -4.73 6.46
C PRO A 205 -19.44 -3.62 6.79
N GLN A 206 -19.47 -3.12 8.03
CA GLN A 206 -20.39 -2.06 8.47
C GLN A 206 -20.11 -0.71 7.81
N PHE A 207 -18.87 -0.46 7.38
CA PHE A 207 -18.41 0.82 6.81
C PHE A 207 -18.14 0.74 5.31
N LYS A 208 -18.44 -0.40 4.67
CA LYS A 208 -18.28 -0.59 3.24
C LYS A 208 -19.01 0.51 2.46
N GLY A 209 -18.24 1.30 1.71
CA GLY A 209 -18.74 2.41 0.90
C GLY A 209 -19.04 3.72 1.66
N LYS A 210 -18.95 3.74 2.99
CA LYS A 210 -19.18 4.93 3.83
C LYS A 210 -17.93 5.80 4.00
N LEU A 211 -16.75 5.18 3.93
CA LEU A 211 -15.44 5.85 4.05
C LEU A 211 -14.97 6.40 2.70
N LYS A 212 -15.79 7.24 2.06
CA LYS A 212 -15.47 7.84 0.76
C LYS A 212 -15.42 9.36 0.86
N LEU A 213 -14.37 9.92 0.28
CA LEU A 213 -14.24 11.36 0.11
C LEU A 213 -15.30 11.87 -0.87
N THR A 214 -15.85 13.05 -0.60
CA THR A 214 -16.67 13.74 -1.60
C THR A 214 -15.78 14.22 -2.76
N PRO A 215 -16.31 14.39 -3.99
CA PRO A 215 -15.51 14.81 -5.15
C PRO A 215 -14.72 16.11 -4.90
N GLY A 216 -15.30 17.05 -4.16
CA GLY A 216 -14.63 18.30 -3.78
C GLY A 216 -13.48 18.10 -2.78
N GLN A 217 -13.58 17.13 -1.87
CA GLN A 217 -12.51 16.80 -0.93
C GLN A 217 -11.39 15.98 -1.59
N ALA A 218 -11.72 15.17 -2.59
CA ALA A 218 -10.74 14.38 -3.34
C ALA A 218 -9.84 15.24 -4.24
N LEU A 219 -10.37 16.36 -4.75
CA LEU A 219 -9.65 17.29 -5.65
C LEU A 219 -9.09 18.53 -4.92
N GLY A 220 -9.51 18.78 -3.68
CA GLY A 220 -9.19 19.97 -2.91
C GLY A 220 -8.22 19.72 -1.75
N GLU A 221 -8.33 20.51 -0.67
CA GLU A 221 -7.41 20.47 0.49
C GLU A 221 -7.63 19.27 1.43
N GLY A 222 -8.53 18.35 1.09
CA GLY A 222 -8.96 17.24 1.94
C GLY A 222 -9.77 17.67 3.18
N PRO A 223 -10.25 16.70 3.96
CA PRO A 223 -10.94 16.95 5.24
C PRO A 223 -9.97 17.57 6.27
N ASP A 224 -10.49 18.44 7.14
CA ASP A 224 -9.67 19.08 8.19
C ASP A 224 -9.13 18.02 9.18
N PRO A 225 -7.81 17.89 9.38
CA PRO A 225 -7.21 16.90 10.27
C PRO A 225 -7.69 16.98 11.72
N THR A 226 -8.05 18.17 12.22
CA THR A 226 -8.43 18.34 13.65
C THR A 226 -9.76 17.65 13.99
N THR A 227 -10.62 17.48 12.98
CA THR A 227 -11.94 16.84 13.11
C THR A 227 -11.90 15.33 12.82
N ALA A 228 -10.71 14.73 12.68
CA ALA A 228 -10.54 13.30 12.38
C ALA A 228 -11.26 12.38 13.38
N VAL A 229 -11.11 12.65 14.69
CA VAL A 229 -11.72 11.83 15.75
C VAL A 229 -13.24 12.00 15.78
N GLN A 230 -13.73 13.22 15.51
CA GLN A 230 -15.16 13.50 15.43
C GLN A 230 -15.78 12.74 14.25
N ARG A 231 -15.18 12.83 13.05
CA ARG A 231 -15.61 12.05 11.88
C ARG A 231 -15.58 10.56 12.13
N LEU A 232 -14.54 10.05 12.80
CA LEU A 232 -14.50 8.63 13.18
C LEU A 232 -15.70 8.29 14.07
N ASN A 233 -15.98 9.07 15.11
CA ASN A 233 -17.11 8.81 16.01
C ASN A 233 -18.47 8.94 15.31
N GLU A 234 -18.63 9.86 14.38
CA GLU A 234 -19.84 9.99 13.54
C GLU A 234 -20.06 8.71 12.71
N VAL A 235 -19.00 8.25 12.03
CA VAL A 235 -19.06 7.00 11.26
C VAL A 235 -19.37 5.81 12.18
N LEU A 236 -18.69 5.70 13.32
CA LEU A 236 -18.89 4.61 14.28
C LEU A 236 -20.29 4.61 14.92
N SER A 237 -20.90 5.78 15.12
CA SER A 237 -22.26 5.93 15.69
C SER A 237 -23.37 5.79 14.64
N GLY A 238 -23.02 5.64 13.36
CA GLY A 238 -23.99 5.53 12.27
C GLY A 238 -24.67 6.86 11.91
N GLN A 239 -24.21 7.98 12.45
CA GLN A 239 -24.70 9.30 12.07
C GLN A 239 -23.94 9.74 10.81
N THR A 240 -24.64 9.86 9.69
CA THR A 240 -24.07 10.46 8.48
C THR A 240 -23.66 11.91 8.77
N PRO A 241 -22.49 12.39 8.28
CA PRO A 241 -22.02 13.73 8.59
C PRO A 241 -23.07 14.77 8.17
N LYS A 242 -23.64 15.49 9.14
CA LYS A 242 -24.32 16.75 8.85
C LYS A 242 -23.25 17.71 8.38
N ALA A 243 -23.43 18.27 7.18
CA ALA A 243 -22.60 19.36 6.69
C ALA A 243 -22.47 20.43 7.81
N PRO A 244 -21.25 20.95 8.07
CA PRO A 244 -21.08 21.96 9.11
C PRO A 244 -21.99 23.16 8.80
N PRO A 245 -22.64 23.75 9.82
CA PRO A 245 -23.56 24.86 9.60
C PRO A 245 -22.77 26.02 8.99
N SER A 246 -23.15 26.43 7.78
CA SER A 246 -22.68 27.69 7.20
C SER A 246 -22.98 28.78 8.22
N VAL A 247 -21.94 29.48 8.69
CA VAL A 247 -22.09 30.69 9.49
C VAL A 247 -22.96 31.64 8.69
N LYS A 248 -24.23 31.75 9.09
CA LYS A 248 -25.16 32.75 8.57
C LYS A 248 -24.67 34.10 9.07
N THR A 249 -23.95 34.82 8.22
CA THR A 249 -23.76 36.25 8.41
C THR A 249 -25.15 36.87 8.41
N LYS A 250 -25.57 37.37 9.57
CA LYS A 250 -26.82 38.10 9.75
C LYS A 250 -26.81 39.32 8.83
N THR A 251 -27.75 39.35 7.89
CA THR A 251 -28.20 40.56 7.22
C THR A 251 -29.05 41.35 8.22
N GLU A 252 -28.74 42.63 8.40
CA GLU A 252 -29.66 43.61 8.99
C GLU A 252 -29.90 44.75 7.96
N PRO A 253 -31.13 45.24 7.78
CA PRO A 253 -31.56 45.95 6.56
C PRO A 253 -31.84 47.45 6.75
N ALA A 254 -31.72 48.22 5.66
CA ALA A 254 -32.45 49.46 5.27
C ALA A 254 -31.53 50.27 4.31
N LYS A 255 -31.94 50.97 3.25
CA LYS A 255 -33.20 51.68 2.93
C LYS A 255 -33.19 52.02 1.42
N VAL A 256 -34.37 52.10 0.80
CA VAL A 256 -34.68 52.45 -0.61
C VAL A 256 -34.74 54.00 -0.73
N GLU A 257 -34.22 54.70 -1.78
CA GLU A 257 -34.83 55.10 -3.08
C GLU A 257 -34.03 56.33 -3.67
N PRO A 258 -34.31 56.97 -4.85
CA PRO A 258 -34.22 56.55 -6.27
C PRO A 258 -33.32 57.42 -7.23
N ALA A 259 -33.03 56.83 -8.40
CA ALA A 259 -32.93 57.37 -9.79
C ALA A 259 -32.00 58.55 -10.18
N LYS A 260 -31.17 58.32 -11.23
CA LYS A 260 -31.24 59.05 -12.53
C LYS A 260 -30.32 58.50 -13.65
N LYS A 261 -30.97 58.23 -14.79
CA LYS A 261 -30.56 58.40 -16.22
C LYS A 261 -29.40 57.57 -16.82
N SER A 262 -29.78 56.55 -17.60
CA SER A 262 -29.16 56.09 -18.87
C SER A 262 -29.39 57.12 -20.00
N PRO A 263 -28.81 57.06 -21.25
CA PRO A 263 -28.54 55.87 -22.10
C PRO A 263 -27.33 56.05 -23.09
N PRO A 264 -27.20 55.41 -24.28
CA PRO A 264 -27.56 54.06 -24.79
C PRO A 264 -26.44 53.32 -25.59
N VAL A 265 -26.59 51.98 -25.76
CA VAL A 265 -26.42 51.17 -27.02
C VAL A 265 -24.97 51.00 -27.58
N LYS A 266 -24.46 49.81 -27.93
CA LYS A 266 -24.98 48.85 -28.93
C LYS A 266 -24.36 47.45 -28.78
N VAL A 267 -25.24 46.46 -28.90
CA VAL A 267 -25.05 45.01 -29.04
C VAL A 267 -24.53 44.72 -30.47
N GLU A 268 -23.86 43.60 -30.81
CA GLU A 268 -24.46 42.38 -31.41
C GLU A 268 -23.38 41.41 -32.01
N PRO A 269 -23.71 40.18 -32.47
CA PRO A 269 -23.20 38.93 -31.89
C PRO A 269 -22.52 37.99 -32.93
N VAL A 270 -22.04 36.81 -32.50
CA VAL A 270 -21.73 35.71 -33.45
C VAL A 270 -22.18 34.36 -32.89
N LYS A 271 -22.99 33.63 -33.67
CA LYS A 271 -23.34 32.21 -33.48
C LYS A 271 -23.29 31.48 -34.83
N ALA A 272 -22.90 30.20 -34.75
CA ALA A 272 -23.18 29.06 -35.65
C ALA A 272 -22.49 28.99 -37.03
N VAL A 273 -22.35 27.85 -37.73
CA VAL A 273 -22.17 26.37 -37.51
C VAL A 273 -21.84 25.82 -38.93
N ALA A 274 -21.06 24.73 -39.04
CA ALA A 274 -21.19 23.59 -40.02
C ALA A 274 -19.94 23.16 -40.84
N LYS A 275 -19.76 21.82 -40.89
CA LYS A 275 -18.90 20.91 -41.71
C LYS A 275 -19.36 20.83 -43.20
N PRO A 276 -18.83 19.98 -44.14
CA PRO A 276 -17.82 18.88 -44.10
C PRO A 276 -16.82 18.80 -45.31
N THR A 277 -15.93 17.76 -45.29
CA THR A 277 -15.47 16.86 -46.40
C THR A 277 -13.95 16.59 -46.54
N LYS A 278 -13.62 15.30 -46.74
CA LYS A 278 -12.34 14.63 -47.13
C LYS A 278 -12.21 14.63 -48.68
N PRO A 279 -11.09 14.30 -49.38
CA PRO A 279 -10.23 13.09 -49.14
C PRO A 279 -8.73 13.11 -49.61
N ALA A 280 -8.05 11.99 -49.31
CA ALA A 280 -7.01 11.23 -50.07
C ALA A 280 -5.58 11.77 -50.40
N GLY A 281 -4.61 10.83 -50.36
CA GLY A 281 -3.26 10.88 -50.96
C GLY A 281 -2.12 10.65 -49.94
N ALA A 282 -1.72 9.42 -49.60
CA ALA A 282 -0.74 8.56 -50.28
C ALA A 282 0.68 9.18 -50.44
N HIS A 283 1.64 8.73 -49.62
CA HIS A 283 3.01 8.47 -50.08
C HIS A 283 3.73 7.43 -49.22
N THR A 284 4.33 6.51 -49.95
CA THR A 284 5.21 5.38 -49.66
C THR A 284 6.59 5.77 -49.11
N THR A 285 7.23 4.90 -48.31
CA THR A 285 8.61 4.37 -48.55
C THR A 285 9.09 3.38 -47.47
N THR A 286 9.23 2.12 -47.92
CA THR A 286 10.40 1.21 -47.78
C THR A 286 11.08 0.93 -46.43
N VAL A 287 10.81 -0.27 -45.90
CA VAL A 287 11.73 -1.40 -45.61
C VAL A 287 13.25 -1.13 -45.59
N LYS A 288 13.92 -1.50 -44.48
CA LYS A 288 15.11 -2.41 -44.46
C LYS A 288 15.51 -2.84 -43.03
N LYS A 289 15.64 -4.16 -42.85
CA LYS A 289 16.31 -4.87 -41.74
C LYS A 289 17.43 -5.77 -42.37
N PRO A 290 18.23 -6.52 -41.60
CA PRO A 290 19.66 -6.35 -41.26
C PRO A 290 20.62 -7.29 -42.04
N PRO A 291 21.92 -7.32 -41.69
CA PRO A 291 22.58 -8.63 -41.42
C PRO A 291 23.57 -8.56 -40.22
N GLU A 292 23.59 -9.46 -39.23
CA GLU A 292 24.11 -10.85 -39.12
C GLU A 292 25.65 -11.07 -39.05
N LYS A 293 26.08 -11.51 -37.85
CA LYS A 293 27.02 -12.60 -37.45
C LYS A 293 28.50 -12.65 -37.88
N LYS A 294 29.37 -12.92 -36.89
CA LYS A 294 30.35 -14.04 -36.77
C LYS A 294 31.03 -13.98 -35.38
N SER A 295 30.76 -14.90 -34.45
CA SER A 295 31.39 -16.23 -34.20
C SER A 295 32.75 -16.20 -33.47
N THR A 296 32.77 -16.88 -32.31
CA THR A 296 33.85 -17.17 -31.34
C THR A 296 35.01 -18.02 -31.90
N PRO A 297 36.11 -18.24 -31.13
CA PRO A 297 36.18 -19.52 -30.40
C PRO A 297 36.80 -19.49 -29.00
N VAL A 298 36.53 -20.61 -28.32
CA VAL A 298 36.85 -21.09 -26.97
C VAL A 298 38.36 -21.24 -26.69
N ARG A 299 38.77 -21.07 -25.41
CA ARG A 299 39.80 -21.94 -24.81
C ARG A 299 39.61 -22.15 -23.31
N THR A 300 39.35 -23.41 -22.98
CA THR A 300 39.43 -24.07 -21.68
C THR A 300 40.86 -24.13 -21.13
N THR A 301 41.03 -24.00 -19.81
CA THR A 301 41.94 -24.87 -19.03
C THR A 301 41.46 -25.00 -17.59
N ALA A 302 41.25 -26.26 -17.19
CA ALA A 302 41.08 -26.73 -15.83
C ALA A 302 42.41 -26.79 -15.07
N THR A 303 42.34 -26.79 -13.73
CA THR A 303 43.22 -27.39 -12.70
C THR A 303 43.11 -26.53 -11.42
N ALA A 304 43.16 -26.99 -10.17
CA ALA A 304 43.14 -28.30 -9.53
C ALA A 304 42.83 -28.05 -8.04
N LYS A 305 42.17 -29.02 -7.38
CA LYS A 305 41.96 -29.07 -5.92
C LYS A 305 43.26 -29.43 -5.19
N LYS A 306 43.47 -28.90 -3.96
CA LYS A 306 43.90 -29.61 -2.71
C LYS A 306 44.21 -28.61 -1.55
N PRO A 307 44.32 -29.02 -0.28
CA PRO A 307 43.20 -29.20 0.65
C PRO A 307 43.31 -28.31 1.91
N VAL A 308 42.17 -28.01 2.56
CA VAL A 308 42.15 -27.35 3.88
C VAL A 308 42.46 -28.38 4.97
N THR A 309 43.58 -28.19 5.67
CA THR A 309 43.92 -28.91 6.89
C THR A 309 43.08 -28.42 8.07
N LYS A 310 42.55 -29.39 8.81
CA LYS A 310 41.85 -29.23 10.09
C LYS A 310 42.71 -28.47 11.10
N LYS A 311 42.10 -27.52 11.82
CA LYS A 311 42.49 -27.24 13.21
C LYS A 311 41.24 -27.23 14.09
N VAL A 312 41.11 -28.32 14.83
CA VAL A 312 40.13 -28.55 15.90
C VAL A 312 40.57 -27.70 17.09
N SER A 313 39.71 -26.79 17.56
CA SER A 313 39.83 -26.17 18.89
C SER A 313 38.79 -26.80 19.82
N LYS A 314 39.28 -27.25 20.98
CA LYS A 314 38.56 -27.93 22.06
C LYS A 314 37.46 -27.05 22.69
N PRO A 315 36.39 -27.64 23.24
CA PRO A 315 35.38 -26.92 24.01
C PRO A 315 35.85 -26.57 25.43
N ALA A 316 35.44 -25.39 25.90
CA ALA A 316 35.64 -24.89 27.25
C ALA A 316 34.69 -25.58 28.27
N PRO A 317 35.07 -25.71 29.55
CA PRO A 317 34.30 -26.47 30.54
C PRO A 317 33.13 -25.67 31.13
N ALA A 318 32.03 -26.38 31.41
CA ALA A 318 30.83 -25.86 32.06
C ALA A 318 31.06 -25.50 33.55
N PRO A 319 30.33 -24.50 34.11
CA PRO A 319 30.44 -24.14 35.52
C PRO A 319 29.65 -25.12 36.41
N LYS A 320 30.31 -25.55 37.51
CA LYS A 320 29.71 -26.38 38.56
C LYS A 320 28.64 -25.60 39.34
N ALA A 321 27.47 -26.21 39.48
CA ALA A 321 26.41 -25.77 40.37
C ALA A 321 26.86 -25.89 41.85
N ALA A 322 26.70 -24.81 42.60
CA ALA A 322 26.86 -24.77 44.05
C ALA A 322 25.67 -25.43 44.74
N ARG A 323 25.94 -26.35 45.67
CA ARG A 323 24.97 -26.98 46.54
C ARG A 323 25.31 -26.63 47.99
N LYS A 324 24.37 -25.95 48.65
CA LYS A 324 24.09 -25.87 50.10
C LYS A 324 25.25 -26.16 51.07
N LYS A 325 25.63 -25.15 51.85
CA LYS A 325 25.44 -25.10 53.31
C LYS A 325 25.40 -23.64 53.76
#